data_AF-A0A9N8E348-F1
#
_entry.id   AF-A0A9N8E348-F1
#
_cell.length_a   1.000
_cell.length_b   1.000
_cell.length_c   1.000
_cell.angle_alpha   90.00
_cell.angle_beta   90.00
_cell.angle_gamma   90.00
#
_symmetry.space_group_name_H-M   'P 1'
#
loop_
_entity.id
_entity.type
_entity.pdbx_description
1 polymer ?
#
loop_
_entity_poly.entity_id
_entity_poly.type
_entity_poly.pdbx_seq_one_letter_code
_entity_poly.pdbx_strand_id
1 'polypeptide(L)'
;MRGHQVIQAASLVWLSFFSPTWSFAPRSIVLSPCQQRHYYRRQISNERTRKNQSQRLRQPDTPTTLHLSAAEVESAALGFFNGIRTPSALLVGTSLTAFFTLVKETKKPQPNRMRARLIALYHVLALVSLLLSLNVVITATAAGAVLLLDDFNAEAVTPYVFMKNHMFYELLTTRWSFYVSLLSFLGAVTTRALIEFDLLERKRRKQAAVFLFSMGALVSHLISFINSTLYSSPNLAAMTVQVFKVVFVRAVRSRNPLDLLSVILLFLAASVGASMWWRDPETQD
;
A
#
# COMPACT_ATOMS: atom_id res chain seq x y z
N MET A 1 -14.76 31.52 7.75
CA MET A 1 -14.82 30.19 8.41
C MET A 1 -14.92 28.98 7.45
N ARG A 2 -15.55 29.05 6.26
CA ARG A 2 -15.74 27.86 5.37
C ARG A 2 -14.48 27.19 4.79
N GLY A 3 -13.33 27.86 4.81
CA GLY A 3 -12.09 27.30 4.25
C GLY A 3 -11.44 26.20 5.10
N HIS A 4 -11.63 26.23 6.42
CA HIS A 4 -11.02 25.25 7.32
C HIS A 4 -11.61 23.84 7.13
N GLN A 5 -12.91 23.77 6.83
CA GLN A 5 -13.62 22.49 6.67
C GLN A 5 -13.19 21.71 5.42
N VAL A 6 -12.86 22.39 4.32
CA VAL A 6 -12.49 21.69 3.07
C VAL A 6 -11.13 20.99 3.21
N ILE A 7 -10.15 21.64 3.86
CA ILE A 7 -8.85 20.98 4.03
C ILE A 7 -8.86 20.01 5.20
N GLN A 8 -9.61 20.26 6.29
CA GLN A 8 -9.84 19.23 7.30
C GLN A 8 -10.52 18.00 6.69
N ALA A 9 -11.47 18.16 5.78
CA ALA A 9 -12.05 17.04 5.05
C ALA A 9 -11.02 16.33 4.19
N ALA A 10 -10.12 17.04 3.49
CA ALA A 10 -9.07 16.41 2.67
C ALA A 10 -8.03 15.66 3.51
N SER A 11 -7.59 16.20 4.65
CA SER A 11 -6.67 15.52 5.55
C SER A 11 -7.34 14.39 6.34
N LEU A 12 -8.62 14.52 6.69
CA LEU A 12 -9.42 13.41 7.23
C LEU A 12 -9.63 12.32 6.18
N VAL A 13 -9.88 12.66 4.91
CA VAL A 13 -9.94 11.68 3.82
C VAL A 13 -8.61 10.93 3.72
N TRP A 14 -7.48 11.64 3.70
CA TRP A 14 -6.15 11.01 3.71
C TRP A 14 -5.88 10.13 4.93
N LEU A 15 -6.16 10.61 6.15
CA LEU A 15 -5.99 9.82 7.37
C LEU A 15 -6.97 8.65 7.46
N SER A 16 -8.17 8.81 6.92
CA SER A 16 -9.19 7.76 6.88
C SER A 16 -8.79 6.62 5.95
N PHE A 17 -8.05 6.88 4.87
CA PHE A 17 -7.44 5.82 4.06
C PHE A 17 -6.42 4.95 4.85
N PHE A 18 -5.84 5.48 5.94
CA PHE A 18 -4.91 4.73 6.81
C PHE A 18 -5.56 4.19 8.09
N SER A 19 -6.82 4.52 8.36
CA SER A 19 -7.51 4.02 9.55
C SER A 19 -7.97 2.57 9.31
N PRO A 20 -7.54 1.59 10.13
CA PRO A 20 -7.86 0.15 9.93
C PRO A 20 -9.35 -0.19 10.11
N THR A 21 -10.20 0.79 10.41
CA THR A 21 -11.63 0.64 10.66
C THR A 21 -12.51 0.74 9.42
N TRP A 22 -11.94 0.88 8.21
CA TRP A 22 -12.71 0.82 6.97
C TRP A 22 -13.05 -0.63 6.61
N SER A 23 -14.00 -1.20 7.35
CA SER A 23 -14.93 -2.18 6.82
C SER A 23 -15.75 -1.47 5.73
N PHE A 24 -15.21 -1.39 4.51
CA PHE A 24 -16.05 -1.31 3.33
C PHE A 24 -16.78 -2.67 3.24
N ALA A 25 -17.82 -2.83 4.04
CA ALA A 25 -18.94 -3.65 3.60
C ALA A 25 -19.37 -2.98 2.29
N PRO A 26 -19.34 -3.69 1.15
CA PRO A 26 -19.75 -3.10 -0.11
C PRO A 26 -21.15 -2.55 0.11
N ARG A 27 -21.31 -1.21 0.06
CA ARG A 27 -22.64 -0.61 -0.05
C ARG A 27 -23.18 -1.16 -1.35
N SER A 28 -24.04 -2.18 -1.24
CA SER A 28 -24.84 -2.66 -2.34
C SER A 28 -25.51 -1.44 -2.94
N ILE A 29 -25.27 -1.21 -4.23
CA ILE A 29 -26.09 -0.30 -5.00
C ILE A 29 -27.52 -0.82 -4.78
N VAL A 30 -28.35 -0.05 -4.06
CA VAL A 30 -29.75 -0.38 -3.84
C VAL A 30 -30.44 -0.16 -5.19
N LEU A 31 -30.32 -1.16 -6.05
CA LEU A 31 -31.09 -1.26 -7.26
C LEU A 31 -32.57 -1.32 -6.86
N SER A 32 -33.43 -0.65 -7.61
CA SER A 32 -34.87 -0.83 -7.41
C SER A 32 -35.22 -2.32 -7.53
N PRO A 33 -36.25 -2.83 -6.83
CA PRO A 33 -36.61 -4.25 -6.86
C PRO A 33 -36.76 -4.83 -8.27
N CYS A 34 -37.17 -3.98 -9.23
CA CYS A 34 -37.28 -4.33 -10.64
C CYS A 34 -35.91 -4.46 -11.34
N GLN A 35 -34.97 -3.53 -11.10
CA GLN A 35 -33.61 -3.61 -11.63
C GLN A 35 -32.81 -4.77 -11.02
N GLN A 36 -33.01 -5.06 -9.74
CA GLN A 36 -32.36 -6.18 -9.06
C GLN A 36 -32.79 -7.52 -9.67
N ARG A 37 -34.08 -7.66 -10.02
CA ARG A 37 -34.61 -8.85 -10.71
C ARG A 37 -34.01 -9.04 -12.10
N HIS A 38 -33.86 -7.96 -12.88
CA HIS A 38 -33.25 -8.01 -14.20
C HIS A 38 -31.74 -8.32 -14.16
N TYR A 39 -31.02 -7.73 -13.20
CA TYR A 39 -29.61 -8.02 -12.99
C TYR A 39 -29.39 -9.48 -12.59
N TYR A 40 -30.18 -9.99 -11.63
CA TYR A 40 -30.08 -11.38 -11.18
C TYR A 40 -30.45 -12.38 -12.30
N ARG A 41 -31.47 -12.06 -13.11
CA ARG A 41 -31.87 -12.90 -14.25
C ARG A 41 -30.78 -12.94 -15.34
N ARG A 42 -30.09 -11.81 -15.60
CA ARG A 42 -28.93 -11.78 -16.53
C ARG A 42 -27.74 -12.57 -15.98
N GLN A 43 -27.46 -12.49 -14.69
CA GLN A 43 -26.38 -13.28 -14.08
C GLN A 43 -26.65 -14.78 -14.16
N ILE A 44 -27.86 -15.24 -13.81
CA ILE A 44 -28.25 -16.65 -13.93
C ILE A 44 -28.21 -17.12 -15.39
N SER A 45 -28.66 -16.29 -16.34
CA SER A 45 -28.60 -16.63 -17.75
C SER A 45 -27.15 -16.78 -18.22
N ASN A 46 -26.27 -15.85 -17.87
CA ASN A 46 -24.85 -15.91 -18.24
C ASN A 46 -24.12 -17.09 -17.60
N GLU A 47 -24.45 -17.45 -16.36
CA GLU A 47 -23.93 -18.66 -15.71
C GLU A 47 -24.40 -19.94 -16.38
N ARG A 48 -25.67 -20.03 -16.81
CA ARG A 48 -26.17 -21.19 -17.54
C ARG A 48 -25.52 -21.32 -18.91
N THR A 49 -25.34 -20.21 -19.64
CA THR A 49 -24.63 -20.23 -20.91
C THR A 49 -23.17 -20.63 -20.73
N ARG A 50 -22.49 -20.11 -19.69
CA ARG A 50 -21.12 -20.54 -19.33
C ARG A 50 -21.07 -22.01 -18.95
N LYS A 51 -21.95 -22.51 -18.09
CA LYS A 51 -21.95 -23.93 -17.69
C LYS A 51 -22.22 -24.87 -18.87
N ASN A 52 -23.15 -24.50 -19.75
CA ASN A 52 -23.44 -25.28 -20.95
C ASN A 52 -22.30 -25.22 -21.97
N GLN A 53 -21.61 -24.09 -22.09
CA GLN A 53 -20.44 -23.95 -22.96
C GLN A 53 -19.21 -24.66 -22.39
N SER A 54 -19.03 -24.64 -21.06
CA SER A 54 -18.02 -25.42 -20.33
C SER A 54 -18.31 -26.92 -20.32
N GLN A 55 -19.57 -27.35 -20.47
CA GLN A 55 -19.92 -28.77 -20.62
C GLN A 55 -19.76 -29.26 -22.06
N ARG A 56 -20.00 -28.42 -23.07
CA ARG A 56 -19.80 -28.81 -24.49
C ARG A 56 -18.33 -28.85 -24.92
N LEU A 57 -17.42 -28.20 -24.18
CA LEU A 57 -15.97 -28.26 -24.40
C LEU A 57 -15.26 -29.33 -23.55
N ARG A 58 -16.00 -30.15 -22.79
CA ARG A 58 -15.43 -31.34 -22.13
C ARG A 58 -15.42 -32.52 -23.10
N GLN A 59 -14.60 -32.43 -24.14
CA GLN A 59 -13.78 -33.61 -24.44
C GLN A 59 -12.83 -33.77 -23.24
N PRO A 60 -12.60 -34.99 -22.73
CA PRO A 60 -11.66 -35.24 -21.66
C PRO A 60 -10.23 -35.15 -22.21
N ASP A 61 -9.85 -33.98 -22.71
CA ASP A 61 -8.46 -33.60 -22.74
C ASP A 61 -8.10 -33.47 -21.27
N THR A 62 -7.42 -34.50 -20.76
CA THR A 62 -6.77 -34.46 -19.46
C THR A 62 -6.07 -33.10 -19.40
N PRO A 63 -6.42 -32.20 -18.45
CA PRO A 63 -5.77 -30.92 -18.38
C PRO A 63 -4.30 -31.24 -18.22
N THR A 64 -3.52 -31.03 -19.28
CA THR A 64 -2.07 -31.20 -19.24
C THR A 64 -1.63 -30.19 -18.21
N THR A 65 -1.48 -30.64 -16.96
CA THR A 65 -0.86 -29.87 -15.91
C THR A 65 0.52 -29.63 -16.45
N LEU A 66 0.73 -28.44 -17.00
CA LEU A 66 2.04 -27.96 -17.42
C LEU A 66 2.87 -27.99 -16.14
N HIS A 67 3.56 -29.10 -15.95
CA HIS A 67 4.53 -29.27 -14.89
C HIS A 67 5.68 -28.35 -15.27
N LEU A 68 5.64 -27.13 -14.75
CA LEU A 68 6.76 -26.21 -14.81
C LEU A 68 7.93 -26.90 -14.14
N SER A 69 9.08 -26.86 -14.79
CA SER A 69 10.32 -27.33 -14.17
C SER A 69 10.64 -26.48 -12.94
N ALA A 70 11.34 -27.07 -11.97
CA ALA A 70 11.81 -26.38 -10.77
C ALA A 70 12.52 -25.05 -11.10
N ALA A 71 13.38 -25.10 -12.12
CA ALA A 71 14.15 -23.95 -12.60
C ALA A 71 13.27 -22.81 -13.14
N GLU A 72 12.17 -23.12 -13.83
CA GLU A 72 11.23 -22.10 -14.33
C GLU A 72 10.47 -21.42 -13.18
N VAL A 73 10.07 -22.20 -12.17
CA VAL A 73 9.39 -21.70 -10.97
C VAL A 73 10.31 -20.76 -10.18
N GLU A 74 11.55 -21.16 -9.97
CA GLU A 74 12.57 -20.36 -9.29
C GLU A 74 12.91 -19.08 -10.07
N SER A 75 13.13 -19.19 -11.39
CA SER A 75 13.39 -18.05 -12.27
C SER A 75 12.25 -17.03 -12.24
N ALA A 76 11.00 -17.50 -12.23
CA ALA A 76 9.84 -16.62 -12.10
C ALA A 76 9.76 -15.94 -10.72
N ALA A 77 10.12 -16.63 -9.64
CA ALA A 77 10.20 -16.04 -8.29
C ALA A 77 11.31 -14.98 -8.20
N LEU A 78 12.49 -15.25 -8.77
CA LEU A 78 13.56 -14.27 -8.91
C LEU A 78 13.11 -13.04 -9.74
N GLY A 79 12.39 -13.29 -10.83
CA GLY A 79 11.79 -12.24 -11.66
C GLY A 79 10.85 -11.33 -10.87
N PHE A 80 10.01 -11.90 -10.00
CA PHE A 80 9.13 -11.14 -9.11
C PHE A 80 9.92 -10.21 -8.18
N PHE A 81 10.91 -10.74 -7.44
CA PHE A 81 11.69 -9.93 -6.49
C PHE A 81 12.51 -8.86 -7.19
N ASN A 82 13.10 -9.16 -8.35
CA ASN A 82 13.82 -8.18 -9.18
C ASN A 82 12.90 -7.09 -9.73
N GLY A 83 11.68 -7.47 -10.14
CA GLY A 83 10.67 -6.58 -10.69
C GLY A 83 10.19 -5.53 -9.67
N ILE A 84 10.15 -5.87 -8.38
CA ILE A 84 9.80 -4.92 -7.31
C ILE A 84 11.03 -4.18 -6.78
N ARG A 85 12.19 -4.84 -6.68
CA ARG A 85 13.43 -4.24 -6.15
C ARG A 85 13.86 -2.98 -6.91
N THR A 86 13.84 -3.03 -8.24
CA THR A 86 14.31 -1.93 -9.10
C THR A 86 13.51 -0.63 -8.91
N PRO A 87 12.17 -0.62 -9.05
CA PRO A 87 11.39 0.58 -8.78
C PRO A 87 11.47 1.02 -7.30
N SER A 88 11.60 0.09 -6.35
CA SER A 88 11.85 0.45 -4.95
C SER A 88 13.17 1.21 -4.75
N ALA A 89 14.24 0.83 -5.44
CA ALA A 89 15.51 1.57 -5.37
C ALA A 89 15.37 3.01 -5.90
N LEU A 90 14.57 3.22 -6.95
CA LEU A 90 14.24 4.57 -7.45
C LEU A 90 13.41 5.36 -6.42
N LEU A 91 12.47 4.70 -5.74
CA LEU A 91 11.70 5.33 -4.65
C LEU A 91 12.59 5.71 -3.46
N VAL A 92 13.59 4.90 -3.11
CA VAL A 92 14.59 5.23 -2.08
C VAL A 92 15.32 6.52 -2.46
N GLY A 93 15.89 6.58 -3.67
CA GLY A 93 16.65 7.74 -4.14
C GLY A 93 15.81 9.03 -4.16
N THR A 94 14.61 8.95 -4.74
CA THR A 94 13.69 10.11 -4.84
C THR A 94 13.13 10.55 -3.49
N SER A 95 12.81 9.62 -2.60
CA SER A 95 12.34 9.92 -1.23
C SER A 95 13.45 10.54 -0.39
N LEU A 96 14.70 10.11 -0.55
CA LEU A 96 15.85 10.69 0.13
C LEU A 96 16.06 12.15 -0.30
N THR A 97 16.05 12.43 -1.61
CA THR A 97 16.14 13.82 -2.12
C THR A 97 14.97 14.68 -1.62
N ALA A 98 13.76 14.12 -1.64
CA ALA A 98 12.57 14.80 -1.12
C ALA A 98 12.78 15.19 0.36
N PHE A 99 13.23 14.26 1.21
CA PHE A 99 13.45 14.51 2.63
C PHE A 99 14.31 15.75 2.91
N PHE A 100 15.35 16.01 2.10
CA PHE A 100 16.22 17.17 2.25
C PHE A 100 15.72 18.46 1.61
N THR A 101 14.74 18.39 0.70
CA THR A 101 14.32 19.58 -0.08
C THR A 101 13.65 20.64 0.80
N LEU A 102 12.86 20.24 1.79
CA LEU A 102 12.05 21.16 2.62
C LEU A 102 12.73 21.57 3.95
N VAL A 103 13.99 21.20 4.17
CA VAL A 103 14.75 21.54 5.37
C VAL A 103 14.94 23.06 5.54
N LYS A 104 14.91 23.83 4.44
CA LYS A 104 14.98 25.30 4.53
C LYS A 104 13.66 25.91 5.01
N GLU A 105 12.53 25.29 4.69
CA GLU A 105 11.19 25.79 5.06
C GLU A 105 10.87 25.53 6.54
N THR A 106 11.49 24.53 7.17
CA THR A 106 11.33 24.29 8.62
C THR A 106 12.00 25.36 9.48
N LYS A 107 12.98 26.10 8.96
CA LYS A 107 13.66 27.18 9.69
C LYS A 107 12.89 28.50 9.71
N LYS A 108 11.93 28.69 8.79
CA LYS A 108 11.15 29.93 8.71
C LYS A 108 9.99 29.87 9.71
N PRO A 109 9.75 30.91 10.52
CA PRO A 109 8.58 30.97 11.37
C PRO A 109 7.32 30.88 10.50
N GLN A 110 6.48 29.88 10.76
CA GLN A 110 5.30 29.60 9.96
C GLN A 110 4.09 30.36 10.53
N PRO A 111 3.52 31.36 9.82
CA PRO A 111 2.39 32.13 10.33
C PRO A 111 1.08 31.32 10.37
N ASN A 112 1.04 30.17 9.71
CA ASN A 112 -0.16 29.36 9.56
C ASN A 112 0.04 27.93 10.09
N ARG A 113 -0.72 27.57 11.14
CA ARG A 113 -0.73 26.23 11.76
C ARG A 113 -0.94 25.11 10.74
N MET A 114 -1.76 25.36 9.74
CA MET A 114 -2.05 24.37 8.71
C MET A 114 -0.82 24.08 7.83
N ARG A 115 0.00 25.10 7.55
CA ARG A 115 1.26 24.94 6.80
C ARG A 115 2.25 24.12 7.62
N ALA A 116 2.37 24.38 8.92
CA ALA A 116 3.21 23.57 9.82
C ALA A 116 2.78 22.09 9.85
N ARG A 117 1.47 21.80 9.95
CA ARG A 117 0.95 20.42 9.89
C ARG A 117 1.23 19.74 8.55
N LEU A 118 1.13 20.47 7.43
CA LEU A 118 1.44 19.92 6.11
C LEU A 118 2.94 19.64 5.92
N ILE A 119 3.82 20.49 6.46
CA ILE A 119 5.27 20.24 6.47
C ILE A 119 5.60 19.00 7.31
N ALA A 120 4.99 18.86 8.49
CA ALA A 120 5.16 17.67 9.32
C ALA A 120 4.67 16.40 8.60
N LEU A 121 3.46 16.45 8.02
CA LEU A 121 2.88 15.34 7.25
C LEU A 121 3.78 14.96 6.06
N TYR A 122 4.30 15.95 5.34
CA TYR A 122 5.25 15.74 4.24
C TYR A 122 6.47 14.93 4.69
N HIS A 123 7.13 15.35 5.78
CA HIS A 123 8.33 14.67 6.28
C HIS A 123 8.02 13.25 6.75
N VAL A 124 6.89 13.03 7.43
CA VAL A 124 6.45 11.70 7.86
C VAL A 124 6.20 10.79 6.65
N LEU A 125 5.45 11.28 5.65
CA LEU A 125 5.17 10.50 4.43
C LEU A 125 6.43 10.17 3.63
N ALA A 126 7.34 11.14 3.49
CA ALA A 126 8.62 10.94 2.82
C ALA A 126 9.51 9.92 3.57
N LEU A 127 9.57 10.00 4.90
CA LEU A 127 10.32 9.07 5.73
C LEU A 127 9.74 7.66 5.68
N VAL A 128 8.41 7.52 5.78
CA VAL A 128 7.74 6.20 5.66
C VAL A 128 7.98 5.60 4.28
N SER A 129 7.88 6.39 3.21
CA SER A 129 8.21 5.96 1.85
C SER A 129 9.65 5.45 1.75
N LEU A 130 10.61 6.21 2.29
CA LEU A 130 12.03 5.85 2.30
C LEU A 130 12.29 4.53 3.04
N LEU A 131 11.78 4.40 4.27
CA LEU A 131 12.02 3.22 5.11
C LEU A 131 11.38 1.96 4.51
N LEU A 132 10.15 2.06 4.00
CA LEU A 132 9.46 0.92 3.39
C LEU A 132 10.09 0.51 2.06
N SER A 133 10.48 1.47 1.22
CA SER A 133 11.17 1.15 -0.04
C SER A 133 12.55 0.53 0.20
N LEU A 134 13.29 0.98 1.21
CA LEU A 134 14.55 0.37 1.63
C LEU A 134 14.33 -1.06 2.16
N ASN A 135 13.27 -1.27 2.96
CA ASN A 135 12.89 -2.59 3.43
C ASN A 135 12.61 -3.56 2.26
N VAL A 136 11.97 -3.09 1.19
CA VAL A 136 11.74 -3.90 -0.02
C VAL A 136 13.05 -4.26 -0.70
N VAL A 137 13.98 -3.31 -0.88
CA VAL A 137 15.26 -3.57 -1.53
C VAL A 137 16.06 -4.63 -0.77
N ILE A 138 16.14 -4.50 0.57
CA ILE A 138 16.86 -5.43 1.43
C ILE A 138 16.20 -6.81 1.41
N THR A 139 14.88 -6.87 1.66
CA THR A 139 14.16 -8.14 1.75
C THR A 139 14.12 -8.87 0.41
N ALA A 140 13.90 -8.17 -0.70
CA ALA A 140 13.94 -8.77 -2.04
C ALA A 140 15.34 -9.28 -2.43
N THR A 141 16.40 -8.58 -2.00
CA THR A 141 17.78 -9.03 -2.23
C THR A 141 18.12 -10.25 -1.39
N ALA A 142 17.72 -10.26 -0.11
CA ALA A 142 17.88 -11.43 0.76
C ALA A 142 17.09 -12.63 0.22
N ALA A 143 15.84 -12.42 -0.23
CA ALA A 143 15.04 -13.46 -0.86
C ALA A 143 15.70 -14.01 -2.13
N GLY A 144 16.22 -13.14 -3.00
CA GLY A 144 16.95 -13.57 -4.19
C GLY A 144 18.20 -14.40 -3.85
N ALA A 145 18.94 -14.03 -2.80
CA ALA A 145 20.10 -14.81 -2.35
C ALA A 145 19.71 -16.18 -1.79
N VAL A 146 18.61 -16.26 -1.04
CA VAL A 146 18.08 -17.54 -0.52
C VAL A 146 17.64 -18.45 -1.67
N LEU A 147 16.98 -17.90 -2.70
CA LEU A 147 16.59 -18.67 -3.89
C LEU A 147 17.78 -19.30 -4.61
N LEU A 148 18.93 -18.61 -4.66
CA LEU A 148 20.13 -19.12 -5.31
C LEU A 148 20.91 -20.15 -4.50
N LEU A 149 20.69 -20.24 -3.18
CA LEU A 149 21.46 -21.09 -2.27
C LEU A 149 20.72 -22.36 -1.86
N ASP A 150 19.40 -22.36 -1.89
CA ASP A 150 18.58 -23.41 -1.29
C ASP A 150 18.09 -24.39 -2.36
N ASP A 151 18.19 -25.68 -2.07
CA ASP A 151 17.72 -26.75 -2.95
C ASP A 151 16.23 -27.00 -2.66
N PHE A 152 15.39 -26.10 -3.14
CA PHE A 152 13.95 -26.24 -2.94
C PHE A 152 13.40 -27.40 -3.79
N ASN A 153 12.82 -28.40 -3.13
CA ASN A 153 11.97 -29.40 -3.79
C ASN A 153 10.74 -28.72 -4.43
N ALA A 154 10.88 -28.27 -5.67
CA ALA A 154 9.90 -27.47 -6.36
C ALA A 154 8.78 -28.32 -6.99
N GLU A 155 8.06 -29.10 -6.18
CA GLU A 155 6.81 -29.75 -6.59
C GLU A 155 5.63 -28.76 -6.73
N ALA A 156 5.92 -27.46 -6.73
CA ALA A 156 4.89 -26.42 -6.75
C ALA A 156 4.30 -26.22 -8.15
N VAL A 157 2.98 -26.23 -8.23
CA VAL A 157 2.23 -26.05 -9.49
C VAL A 157 2.42 -24.65 -10.10
N THR A 158 2.72 -23.62 -9.29
CA THR A 158 2.92 -22.25 -9.78
C THR A 158 3.98 -21.48 -8.96
N PRO A 159 4.67 -20.48 -9.55
CA PRO A 159 5.62 -19.62 -8.82
C PRO A 159 5.03 -18.92 -7.61
N TYR A 160 3.74 -18.54 -7.69
CA TYR A 160 3.06 -17.91 -6.58
C TYR A 160 2.85 -18.88 -5.41
N VAL A 161 2.41 -20.11 -5.68
CA VAL A 161 2.23 -21.15 -4.64
C VAL A 161 3.57 -21.50 -4.02
N PHE A 162 4.62 -21.61 -4.83
CA PHE A 162 6.00 -21.80 -4.38
C PHE A 162 6.43 -20.71 -3.37
N MET A 163 6.38 -19.44 -3.77
CA MET A 163 6.75 -18.31 -2.90
C MET A 163 5.86 -18.25 -1.64
N LYS A 164 4.57 -18.58 -1.76
CA LYS A 164 3.66 -18.59 -0.61
C LYS A 164 4.02 -19.68 0.40
N ASN A 165 4.52 -20.84 -0.05
CA ASN A 165 4.84 -21.96 0.84
C ASN A 165 6.23 -21.82 1.47
N HIS A 166 7.22 -21.39 0.69
CA HIS A 166 8.63 -21.36 1.13
C HIS A 166 9.11 -19.97 1.58
N MET A 167 8.53 -18.89 1.03
CA MET A 167 9.01 -17.51 1.23
C MET A 167 7.87 -16.56 1.59
N PHE A 168 6.94 -17.04 2.43
CA PHE A 168 5.71 -16.31 2.73
C PHE A 168 5.98 -14.92 3.30
N TYR A 169 6.98 -14.82 4.19
CA TYR A 169 7.36 -13.57 4.83
C TYR A 169 7.86 -12.57 3.79
N GLU A 170 8.81 -12.98 2.96
CA GLU A 170 9.47 -12.15 1.96
C GLU A 170 8.44 -11.68 0.92
N LEU A 171 7.60 -12.59 0.42
CA LEU A 171 6.52 -12.29 -0.53
C LEU A 171 5.53 -11.26 0.06
N LEU A 172 5.05 -11.50 1.28
CA LEU A 172 4.04 -10.66 1.91
C LEU A 172 4.59 -9.26 2.25
N THR A 173 5.77 -9.21 2.87
CA THR A 173 6.39 -7.96 3.33
C THR A 173 6.86 -7.10 2.17
N THR A 174 7.56 -7.66 1.17
CA THR A 174 8.01 -6.88 -0.01
C THR A 174 6.83 -6.28 -0.76
N ARG A 175 5.78 -7.06 -1.01
CA ARG A 175 4.59 -6.59 -1.72
C ARG A 175 3.84 -5.51 -0.94
N TRP A 176 3.64 -5.70 0.37
CA TRP A 176 2.98 -4.71 1.21
C TRP A 176 3.79 -3.42 1.32
N SER A 177 5.08 -3.53 1.65
CA SER A 177 5.97 -2.38 1.79
C SER A 177 6.09 -1.61 0.48
N PHE A 178 6.12 -2.28 -0.68
CA PHE A 178 6.12 -1.62 -1.98
C PHE A 178 4.87 -0.77 -2.18
N TYR A 179 3.68 -1.33 -2.03
CA TYR A 179 2.43 -0.59 -2.22
C TYR A 179 2.29 0.57 -1.24
N VAL A 180 2.56 0.35 0.05
CA VAL A 180 2.46 1.43 1.05
C VAL A 180 3.51 2.50 0.79
N SER A 181 4.74 2.15 0.41
CA SER A 181 5.77 3.13 0.05
C SER A 181 5.35 4.00 -1.14
N LEU A 182 4.78 3.40 -2.18
CA LEU A 182 4.29 4.10 -3.36
C LEU A 182 3.17 5.09 -3.01
N LEU A 183 2.20 4.66 -2.20
CA LEU A 183 1.11 5.53 -1.75
C LEU A 183 1.63 6.66 -0.86
N SER A 184 2.53 6.37 0.08
CA SER A 184 3.17 7.40 0.92
C SER A 184 3.98 8.40 0.09
N PHE A 185 4.70 7.94 -0.94
CA PHE A 185 5.43 8.80 -1.86
C PHE A 185 4.51 9.75 -2.61
N LEU A 186 3.39 9.26 -3.17
CA LEU A 186 2.39 10.12 -3.83
C LEU A 186 1.79 11.15 -2.88
N GLY A 187 1.58 10.78 -1.61
CA GLY A 187 1.18 11.70 -0.56
C GLY A 187 2.21 12.79 -0.28
N ALA A 188 3.50 12.41 -0.19
CA ALA A 188 4.60 13.35 -0.03
C ALA A 188 4.71 14.32 -1.23
N VAL A 189 4.56 13.82 -2.46
CA VAL A 189 4.54 14.68 -3.67
C VAL A 189 3.35 15.64 -3.64
N THR A 190 2.16 15.16 -3.28
CA THR A 190 0.95 15.99 -3.19
C THR A 190 1.11 17.10 -2.16
N THR A 191 1.59 16.75 -0.95
CA THR A 191 1.82 17.74 0.13
C THR A 191 2.90 18.75 -0.23
N ARG A 192 3.99 18.31 -0.87
CA ARG A 192 5.03 19.21 -1.39
C ARG A 192 4.47 20.19 -2.42
N ALA A 193 3.69 19.71 -3.39
CA ALA A 193 3.11 20.59 -4.41
C ALA A 193 2.16 21.64 -3.79
N LEU A 194 1.39 21.26 -2.76
CA LEU A 194 0.54 22.22 -2.04
C LEU A 194 1.35 23.33 -1.34
N ILE A 195 2.53 22.99 -0.80
CA ILE A 195 3.43 23.92 -0.11
C ILE A 195 4.17 24.79 -1.13
N GLU A 196 4.83 24.18 -2.11
CA GLU A 196 5.73 24.85 -3.07
C GLU A 196 4.99 25.85 -3.97
N PHE A 197 3.75 25.54 -4.36
CA PHE A 197 2.94 26.41 -5.21
C PHE A 197 2.01 27.35 -4.43
N ASP A 198 2.15 27.39 -3.09
CA ASP A 198 1.33 28.18 -2.17
C ASP A 198 -0.18 28.01 -2.44
N LEU A 199 -0.61 26.79 -2.78
CA LEU A 199 -2.00 26.49 -3.17
C LEU A 199 -2.99 26.71 -2.02
N LEU A 200 -2.49 26.81 -0.79
CA LEU A 200 -3.28 27.08 0.42
C LEU A 200 -3.76 28.54 0.53
N GLU A 201 -3.20 29.45 -0.27
CA GLU A 201 -3.64 30.83 -0.30
C GLU A 201 -5.12 30.95 -0.68
N ARG A 202 -5.82 31.91 -0.03
CA ARG A 202 -7.27 32.11 -0.25
C ARG A 202 -7.63 32.28 -1.73
N LYS A 203 -6.77 32.94 -2.50
CA LYS A 203 -6.95 33.20 -3.94
C LYS A 203 -6.83 31.92 -4.79
N ARG A 204 -6.04 30.93 -4.36
CA ARG A 204 -5.72 29.70 -5.11
C ARG A 204 -6.47 28.45 -4.64
N ARG A 205 -7.37 28.57 -3.67
CA ARG A 205 -8.11 27.42 -3.10
C ARG A 205 -8.85 26.57 -4.13
N LYS A 206 -9.40 27.16 -5.19
CA LYS A 206 -10.06 26.40 -6.27
C LYS A 206 -9.06 25.52 -7.01
N GLN A 207 -7.87 26.03 -7.32
CA GLN A 207 -6.79 25.27 -7.95
C GLN A 207 -6.29 24.17 -7.02
N ALA A 208 -6.14 24.46 -5.73
CA ALA A 208 -5.81 23.47 -4.70
C ALA A 208 -6.82 22.32 -4.64
N ALA A 209 -8.12 22.65 -4.69
CA ALA A 209 -9.19 21.66 -4.68
C ALA A 209 -9.13 20.77 -5.94
N VAL A 210 -8.98 21.37 -7.13
CA VAL A 210 -8.81 20.59 -8.38
C VAL A 210 -7.62 19.66 -8.28
N PHE A 211 -6.45 20.17 -7.86
CA PHE A 211 -5.25 19.36 -7.69
C PHE A 211 -5.45 18.20 -6.69
N LEU A 212 -6.06 18.48 -5.53
CA LEU A 212 -6.36 17.48 -4.51
C LEU A 212 -7.35 16.41 -5.00
N PHE A 213 -8.40 16.80 -5.73
CA PHE A 213 -9.35 15.85 -6.30
C PHE A 213 -8.72 14.99 -7.40
N SER A 214 -7.86 15.58 -8.25
CA SER A 214 -7.12 14.83 -9.27
C SER A 214 -6.15 13.81 -8.64
N MET A 215 -5.34 14.23 -7.66
CA MET A 215 -4.44 13.32 -6.95
C MET A 215 -5.21 12.27 -6.14
N GLY A 216 -6.31 12.66 -5.50
CA GLY A 216 -7.19 11.75 -4.78
C GLY A 216 -7.83 10.70 -5.67
N ALA A 217 -8.25 11.08 -6.89
CA ALA A 217 -8.78 10.16 -7.89
C ALA A 217 -7.72 9.14 -8.34
N LEU A 218 -6.48 9.59 -8.61
CA LEU A 218 -5.36 8.71 -8.94
C LEU A 218 -5.07 7.71 -7.81
N VAL A 219 -4.94 8.19 -6.56
CA VAL A 219 -4.68 7.34 -5.39
C VAL A 219 -5.80 6.32 -5.19
N SER A 220 -7.07 6.75 -5.31
CA SER A 220 -8.23 5.87 -5.17
C SER A 220 -8.25 4.79 -6.25
N HIS A 221 -7.90 5.15 -7.49
CA HIS A 221 -7.79 4.20 -8.59
C HIS A 221 -6.67 3.17 -8.35
N LEU A 222 -5.50 3.62 -7.90
CA LEU A 222 -4.38 2.73 -7.57
C LEU A 222 -4.74 1.77 -6.42
N ILE A 223 -5.38 2.25 -5.36
CA ILE A 223 -5.86 1.40 -4.26
C ILE A 223 -6.87 0.37 -4.77
N SER A 224 -7.80 0.78 -5.63
CA SER A 224 -8.77 -0.15 -6.23
C SER A 224 -8.09 -1.21 -7.08
N PHE A 225 -7.07 -0.84 -7.87
CA PHE A 225 -6.29 -1.77 -8.68
C PHE A 225 -5.44 -2.73 -7.83
N ILE A 226 -4.82 -2.23 -6.76
CA ILE A 226 -4.09 -3.06 -5.80
C ILE A 226 -5.05 -4.08 -5.19
N ASN A 227 -6.21 -3.64 -4.69
CA ASN A 227 -7.19 -4.54 -4.08
C ASN A 227 -7.73 -5.59 -5.05
N SER A 228 -7.89 -5.29 -6.33
CA SER A 228 -8.35 -6.28 -7.33
C SER A 228 -7.27 -7.29 -7.72
N THR A 229 -5.99 -7.02 -7.44
CA THR A 229 -4.86 -7.88 -7.80
C THR A 229 -4.30 -8.68 -6.62
N LEU A 230 -4.80 -8.46 -5.41
CA LEU A 230 -4.41 -9.24 -4.22
C LEU A 230 -5.07 -10.62 -4.24
N TYR A 231 -4.25 -11.67 -4.36
CA TYR A 231 -4.75 -13.06 -4.39
C TYR A 231 -4.86 -13.70 -2.99
N SER A 232 -3.94 -13.41 -2.07
CA SER A 232 -3.91 -13.98 -0.70
C SER A 232 -4.70 -13.19 0.34
N SER A 233 -5.06 -11.95 0.03
CA SER A 233 -5.60 -11.01 1.01
C SER A 233 -6.78 -10.28 0.38
N PRO A 234 -7.92 -10.14 1.07
CA PRO A 234 -9.13 -9.56 0.48
C PRO A 234 -8.99 -8.07 0.12
N ASN A 235 -8.09 -7.36 0.79
CA ASN A 235 -7.75 -5.96 0.54
C ASN A 235 -6.41 -5.61 1.20
N LEU A 236 -5.90 -4.41 0.89
CA LEU A 236 -4.63 -3.91 1.43
C LEU A 236 -4.64 -3.78 2.96
N ALA A 237 -5.78 -3.44 3.57
CA ALA A 237 -5.89 -3.34 5.02
C ALA A 237 -5.74 -4.70 5.71
N ALA A 238 -6.38 -5.75 5.18
CA ALA A 238 -6.22 -7.12 5.65
C ALA A 238 -4.78 -7.61 5.47
N MET A 239 -4.13 -7.24 4.35
CA MET A 239 -2.72 -7.50 4.12
C MET A 239 -1.83 -6.82 5.17
N THR A 240 -2.13 -5.56 5.54
CA THR A 240 -1.46 -4.85 6.63
C THR A 240 -1.54 -5.63 7.95
N VAL A 241 -2.74 -6.05 8.35
CA VAL A 241 -2.93 -6.86 9.57
C VAL A 241 -2.13 -8.16 9.50
N GLN A 242 -2.12 -8.84 8.35
CA GLN A 242 -1.32 -10.06 8.15
C GLN A 242 0.18 -9.79 8.30
N VAL A 243 0.71 -8.70 7.74
CA VAL A 243 2.13 -8.32 7.89
C VAL A 243 2.48 -8.10 9.36
N PHE A 244 1.70 -7.27 10.07
CA PHE A 244 1.94 -7.02 11.50
C PHE A 244 1.87 -8.30 12.32
N LYS A 245 0.90 -9.18 12.05
CA LYS A 245 0.79 -10.48 12.72
C LYS A 245 2.04 -11.34 12.47
N VAL A 246 2.50 -11.45 11.22
CA VAL A 246 3.68 -12.26 10.88
C VAL A 246 4.95 -11.67 11.50
N VAL A 247 5.14 -10.35 11.45
CA VAL A 247 6.29 -9.66 12.06
C VAL A 247 6.31 -9.88 13.57
N PHE A 248 5.16 -9.71 14.24
CA PHE A 248 5.07 -9.89 15.68
C PHE A 248 5.32 -11.35 16.10
N VAL A 249 4.67 -12.31 15.42
CA VAL A 249 4.89 -13.74 15.69
C VAL A 249 6.35 -14.13 15.45
N ARG A 250 6.97 -13.61 14.37
CA ARG A 250 8.38 -13.83 14.08
C ARG A 250 9.27 -13.29 15.20
N ALA A 251 9.05 -12.05 15.64
CA ALA A 251 9.84 -11.43 16.71
C ALA A 251 9.73 -12.18 18.05
N VAL A 252 8.54 -12.66 18.40
CA VAL A 252 8.32 -13.44 19.62
C VAL A 252 8.94 -14.84 19.51
N ARG A 253 8.82 -15.49 18.35
CA ARG A 253 9.30 -16.87 18.15
C ARG A 253 10.80 -16.97 17.93
N SER A 254 11.41 -16.02 17.21
CA SER A 254 12.84 -16.05 16.91
C SER A 254 13.72 -15.86 18.14
N ARG A 255 13.19 -15.19 19.18
CA ARG A 255 13.93 -14.75 20.38
C ARG A 255 15.17 -13.92 20.03
N ASN A 256 15.24 -13.37 18.82
CA ASN A 256 16.33 -12.49 18.41
C ASN A 256 16.09 -11.11 19.04
N PRO A 257 17.06 -10.57 19.81
CA PRO A 257 16.87 -9.29 20.50
C PRO A 257 16.65 -8.13 19.54
N LEU A 258 17.24 -8.20 18.33
CA LEU A 258 17.07 -7.18 17.30
C LEU A 258 15.66 -7.15 16.72
N ASP A 259 15.01 -8.31 16.54
CA ASP A 259 13.63 -8.37 16.06
C ASP A 259 12.68 -7.73 17.08
N LEU A 260 12.86 -8.04 18.37
CA LEU A 260 12.07 -7.44 19.46
C LEU A 260 12.31 -5.93 19.56
N LEU A 261 13.57 -5.50 19.50
CA LEU A 261 13.91 -4.08 19.52
C LEU A 261 13.26 -3.34 18.35
N SER A 262 13.25 -3.92 17.15
CA SER A 262 12.61 -3.31 15.98
C SER A 262 11.10 -3.07 16.18
N VAL A 263 10.41 -4.02 16.80
CA VAL A 263 8.98 -3.91 17.12
C VAL A 263 8.74 -2.83 18.18
N ILE A 264 9.56 -2.78 19.23
CA ILE A 264 9.48 -1.74 20.27
C ILE A 264 9.69 -0.36 19.67
N LEU A 265 10.71 -0.17 18.83
CA LEU A 265 10.99 1.10 18.16
C LEU A 265 9.85 1.51 17.24
N LEU A 266 9.22 0.56 16.55
CA LEU A 266 8.05 0.83 15.71
C LEU A 266 6.86 1.35 16.54
N PHE A 267 6.58 0.74 17.69
CA PHE A 267 5.52 1.21 18.59
C PHE A 267 5.85 2.59 19.15
N LEU A 268 7.08 2.83 19.59
CA LEU A 268 7.52 4.13 20.08
C LEU A 268 7.38 5.21 19.00
N ALA A 269 7.80 4.92 17.76
CA ALA A 269 7.65 5.83 16.64
C ALA A 269 6.18 6.15 16.35
N ALA A 270 5.30 5.14 16.40
CA ALA A 270 3.86 5.34 16.24
C ALA A 270 3.25 6.18 17.38
N SER A 271 3.64 5.92 18.63
CA SER A 271 3.19 6.69 19.80
C SER A 271 3.65 8.14 19.74
N VAL A 272 4.91 8.40 19.38
CA VAL A 272 5.44 9.75 19.20
C VAL A 272 4.69 10.46 18.06
N GLY A 273 4.52 9.80 16.91
CA GLY A 273 3.77 10.34 15.78
C GLY A 273 2.32 10.70 16.12
N ALA A 274 1.64 9.83 16.87
CA ALA A 274 0.29 10.09 17.35
C ALA A 274 0.24 11.27 18.33
N SER A 275 1.20 11.35 19.27
CA SER A 275 1.27 12.46 20.23
C SER A 275 1.54 13.81 19.55
N MET A 276 2.37 13.82 18.49
CA MET A 276 2.63 15.02 17.69
C MET A 276 1.38 15.51 16.96
N TRP A 277 0.49 14.61 16.56
CA TRP A 277 -0.75 14.96 15.90
C TRP A 277 -1.80 15.52 16.87
N TRP A 278 -1.83 14.99 18.09
CA TRP A 278 -2.82 15.35 19.11
C TRP A 278 -2.50 16.66 19.84
N ARG A 279 -1.21 17.00 20.02
CA ARG A 279 -0.83 18.20 20.78
C ARG A 279 -1.26 19.45 20.02
N ASP A 280 -2.32 20.11 20.51
CA ASP A 280 -2.78 21.38 19.96
C ASP A 280 -1.72 22.47 20.19
N PRO A 281 -1.34 23.22 19.16
CA PRO A 281 -0.31 24.25 19.25
C PRO A 281 -0.77 25.51 20.01
N GLU A 282 -1.84 25.45 20.79
CA GLU A 282 -2.43 26.60 21.50
C GLU A 282 -1.85 26.83 22.90
N THR A 283 -1.02 25.93 23.43
CA THR A 283 -0.53 26.01 24.82
C THR A 283 0.93 26.46 24.95
N GLN A 284 1.49 27.10 23.92
CA GLN A 284 2.83 27.70 23.98
C GLN A 284 2.72 29.22 23.80
N ASP A 285 2.14 29.88 24.80
CA ASP A 285 2.33 31.31 25.07
C ASP A 285 3.39 31.48 26.16
#